data_AF-A0A5K1IST8-F1
#
_entry.id   AF-A0A5K1IST8-F1
#
_cell.length_a   1.000
_cell.length_b   1.000
_cell.length_c   1.000
_cell.angle_alpha   90.00
_cell.angle_beta   90.00
_cell.angle_gamma   90.00
#
_symmetry.space_group_name_H-M   'P 1'
#
loop_
_entity.id
_entity.type
_entity.pdbx_description
1 polymer ?
#
loop_
_entity_poly.entity_id
_entity_poly.type
_entity_poly.pdbx_seq_one_letter_code
_entity_poly.pdbx_strand_id
1 'polypeptide(L)' 'MAVVEPGDHVIAEWPTYASLYEIPRTLGAEVEYWELREGLRLLGEALAEFDR' A
#
# COMPACT_ATOMS: atom_id res chain seq x y z
N MET A 1 -22.81 0.69 2.50
CA MET A 1 -22.23 2.02 2.74
C MET A 1 -20.72 1.85 2.63
N ALA A 2 -20.05 2.61 1.75
CA ALA A 2 -18.58 2.64 1.74
C ALA A 2 -18.12 3.62 2.83
N VAL A 3 -17.01 3.31 3.50
CA VAL A 3 -16.43 4.19 4.53
C VAL A 3 -15.63 5.35 3.91
N VAL A 4 -15.31 5.24 2.61
CA VAL A 4 -14.50 6.19 1.85
C VAL A 4 -15.38 6.80 0.76
N GLU A 5 -15.37 8.13 0.66
CA GLU A 5 -16.07 8.92 -0.34
C GLU A 5 -15.08 9.69 -1.23
N PRO A 6 -15.49 10.14 -2.43
CA PRO A 6 -14.64 10.98 -3.27
C PRO A 6 -14.21 12.27 -2.54
N GLY A 7 -12.92 12.59 -2.58
CA GLY A 7 -12.33 13.76 -1.91
C GLY A 7 -11.83 13.50 -0.49
N ASP A 8 -12.06 12.32 0.09
CA ASP A 8 -11.44 11.92 1.36
C ASP A 8 -9.93 11.74 1.21
N HIS A 9 -9.21 11.93 2.31
CA HIS A 9 -7.78 11.63 2.38
C HIS A 9 -7.55 10.30 3.10
N VAL A 10 -6.92 9.34 2.41
CA VAL A 10 -6.59 8.01 2.91
C VAL A 10 -5.08 7.84 2.99
N ILE A 11 -4.60 7.40 4.17
CA ILE A 11 -3.21 6.97 4.35
C ILE A 11 -3.18 5.45 4.19
N ALA A 12 -2.37 4.96 3.25
CA ALA A 12 -2.23 3.54 2.95
C ALA A 12 -0.79 3.07 3.15
N GLU A 13 -0.62 1.89 3.74
CA GLU A 13 0.70 1.27 3.88
C GLU A 13 1.32 0.93 2.52
N TRP A 14 2.64 1.10 2.38
CA TRP A 14 3.39 0.79 1.16
C TRP A 14 4.76 0.17 1.48
N PRO A 15 5.28 -0.77 0.66
CA PRO A 15 4.62 -1.49 -0.46
C PRO A 15 3.95 -2.80 0.00
N THR A 16 2.70 -2.72 0.45
CA THR A 16 1.89 -3.90 0.82
C THR A 16 0.79 -4.16 -0.23
N TYR A 17 -0.34 -4.75 0.17
CA TYR A 17 -1.46 -5.11 -0.71
C TYR A 17 -1.97 -3.94 -1.54
N ALA A 18 -2.01 -4.13 -2.87
CA ALA A 18 -2.39 -3.07 -3.79
C ALA A 18 -3.80 -2.51 -3.58
N SER A 19 -4.72 -3.37 -3.16
CA SER A 19 -6.10 -2.98 -2.85
C SER A 19 -6.21 -1.89 -1.79
N LEU A 20 -5.24 -1.75 -0.88
CA LEU A 20 -5.26 -0.72 0.17
C LEU A 20 -5.11 0.70 -0.38
N TYR A 21 -4.50 0.88 -1.55
CA TYR A 21 -4.34 2.19 -2.18
C TYR A 21 -5.07 2.31 -3.53
N GLU A 22 -5.33 1.21 -4.25
CA GLU A 22 -6.05 1.25 -5.54
C GLU A 22 -7.56 1.41 -5.38
N ILE A 23 -8.17 0.77 -4.38
CA ILE A 23 -9.62 0.89 -4.14
C ILE A 23 -9.98 2.34 -3.75
N PRO A 24 -9.32 2.98 -2.76
CA PRO A 24 -9.62 4.37 -2.41
C PRO A 24 -9.39 5.35 -3.57
N ARG A 25 -8.33 5.17 -4.36
CA ARG A 25 -8.10 5.97 -5.58
C ARG A 25 -9.23 5.86 -6.58
N THR A 26 -9.70 4.63 -6.83
CA THR A 26 -10.80 4.39 -7.77
C THR A 26 -12.11 5.01 -7.28
N LEU A 27 -12.28 5.13 -5.96
CA LEU A 27 -13.40 5.85 -5.34
C LEU A 27 -13.23 7.38 -5.35
N GLY A 28 -12.10 7.91 -5.82
CA GLY A 28 -11.85 9.36 -5.89
C GLY A 28 -11.24 9.97 -4.63
N ALA A 29 -10.73 9.15 -3.71
CA ALA A 29 -9.97 9.62 -2.55
C ALA A 29 -8.53 10.00 -2.94
N GLU A 30 -7.97 10.98 -2.23
CA GLU A 30 -6.54 11.27 -2.23
C GLU A 30 -5.83 10.19 -1.39
N VAL A 31 -4.71 9.65 -1.91
CA VAL A 31 -4.00 8.56 -1.23
C VAL A 31 -2.54 8.92 -0.99
N GLU A 32 -2.17 9.02 0.29
CA GLU A 32 -0.81 9.16 0.78
C GLU A 32 -0.24 7.80 1.21
N TYR A 33 1.05 7.58 0.96
CA TYR A 33 1.71 6.33 1.31
C TYR A 33 2.47 6.41 2.63
N TRP A 34 2.18 5.48 3.52
CA TRP A 34 2.98 5.21 4.71
C TRP A 34 4.05 4.15 4.40
N GLU A 35 5.29 4.60 4.15
CA GLU A 35 6.41 3.71 3.82
C GLU A 35 6.85 2.86 5.02
N LEU A 36 6.71 1.54 4.88
CA LEU A 36 7.22 0.57 5.86
C LEU A 36 8.72 0.34 5.64
N ARG A 37 9.54 0.62 6.67
CA ARG A 37 11.01 0.62 6.56
C ARG A 37 11.72 -0.67 6.98
N GLU A 38 11.07 -1.59 7.70
CA GLU A 38 11.74 -2.77 8.28
C GLU A 38 11.31 -4.13 7.71
N GLY A 39 10.01 -4.38 7.52
CA GLY A 39 9.51 -5.71 7.15
C GLY A 39 9.88 -6.17 5.74
N LEU A 40 9.95 -5.25 4.78
CA LEU A 40 10.24 -5.58 3.38
C LEU A 40 11.72 -5.84 3.10
N ARG A 41 12.64 -5.40 3.96
CA ARG A 41 14.06 -5.69 3.78
C ARG A 41 14.33 -7.19 3.88
N LEU A 42 13.75 -7.85 4.88
CA LEU A 42 13.91 -9.28 5.12
C LEU A 42 13.29 -10.13 4.01
N LEU A 43 12.13 -9.73 3.49
CA LEU A 43 11.50 -10.40 2.34
C LEU A 43 12.27 -10.13 1.03
N GLY A 44 12.80 -8.93 0.82
CA GLY A 44 13.63 -8.61 -0.34
C GLY A 44 14.92 -9.42 -0.37
N GLU A 45 15.59 -9.56 0.77
CA GLU A 45 16.78 -10.42 0.91
C GLU A 45 16.44 -11.90 0.68
N ALA A 46 15.34 -12.39 1.27
CA ALA A 46 14.91 -13.78 1.09
C ALA A 46 14.48 -14.08 -0.37
N LEU A 47 13.76 -13.17 -1.03
CA LEU A 47 13.35 -13.33 -2.42
C LEU A 47 14.55 -13.24 -3.38
N ALA A 48 15.52 -12.35 -3.11
CA ALA A 48 16.76 -12.28 -3.88
C ALA A 48 17.66 -13.52 -3.71
N GLU A 49 17.55 -14.22 -2.58
CA GLU A 49 18.24 -15.49 -2.36
C GLU A 49 17.56 -16.68 -3.07
N PHE A 50 16.24 -16.65 -3.22
CA PHE A 50 15.48 -17.66 -3.96
C PHE A 50 15.70 -17.62 -5.48
N ASP A 51 16.08 -16.46 -6.03
CA ASP A 51 16.31 -16.24 -7.47
C ASP A 51 17.76 -16.56 -7.92
N ARG A 52 18.57 -17.21 -7.05
CA ARG A 52 19.96 -17.62 -7.31
C ARG A 52 20.11 -19.13 -7.53
#